data_AF-A0A2M7TUY0-F1
#
_entry.id   AF-A0A2M7TUY0-F1
#
_cell.length_a   1.000
_cell.length_b   1.000
_cell.length_c   1.000
_cell.angle_alpha   90.00
_cell.angle_beta   90.00
_cell.angle_gamma   90.00
#
_symmetry.space_group_name_H-M   'P 1'
#
loop_
_entity.id
_entity.type
_entity.pdbx_description
1 polymer ?
#
loop_
_entity_poly.entity_id
_entity_poly.type
_entity_poly.pdbx_seq_one_letter_code
_entity_poly.pdbx_strand_id
1 'polypeptide(L)'
;MNRSNRSRFSGRNQNLVSARTQTRTLGPISNTITLIVLACLLGLLYLTQVTKTNAYGYQINSLQEKQSQLKSEHDDLEVASARLQSLSRIQNSPVAKSLVSVAPTATAQN
;
A
#
# COMPACT_ATOMS: atom_id res chain seq x y z
N MET A 1 30.80 49.07 -70.51
CA MET A 1 30.46 47.96 -69.60
C MET A 1 31.60 47.82 -68.58
N ASN A 2 31.45 48.33 -67.35
CA ASN A 2 32.41 47.98 -66.29
C ASN A 2 31.66 47.80 -64.98
N ARG A 3 31.69 46.58 -64.44
CA ARG A 3 30.92 46.16 -63.27
C ARG A 3 31.64 46.68 -62.02
N SER A 4 30.96 47.51 -61.25
CA SER A 4 31.38 47.97 -59.93
C SER A 4 31.55 46.78 -58.99
N ASN A 5 32.80 46.38 -58.81
CA ASN A 5 33.22 45.37 -57.86
C ASN A 5 33.03 45.94 -56.44
N ARG A 6 32.01 45.47 -55.70
CA ARG A 6 31.81 45.83 -54.29
C ARG A 6 32.88 45.14 -53.45
N SER A 7 34.03 45.79 -53.31
CA SER A 7 35.01 45.45 -52.29
C SER A 7 34.38 45.70 -50.91
N ARG A 8 33.92 44.62 -50.27
CA ARG A 8 33.57 44.65 -48.86
C ARG A 8 34.84 44.94 -48.08
N PHE A 9 34.92 46.14 -47.52
CA PHE A 9 35.97 46.53 -46.60
C PHE A 9 35.81 45.74 -45.30
N SER A 10 36.45 44.57 -45.25
CA SER A 10 36.68 43.85 -44.01
C SER A 10 37.80 44.57 -43.27
N GLY A 11 37.44 45.34 -42.24
CA GLY A 11 38.40 46.08 -41.41
C GLY A 11 39.45 45.14 -40.80
N ARG A 12 40.72 45.45 -41.00
CA ARG A 12 41.85 44.77 -40.35
C ARG A 12 41.80 45.03 -38.84
N ASN A 13 42.20 44.02 -38.05
CA ASN A 13 42.28 44.00 -36.58
C ASN A 13 41.00 43.69 -35.78
N GLN A 14 40.10 42.85 -36.29
CA GLN A 14 39.09 42.23 -35.44
C GLN A 14 39.64 40.93 -34.85
N ASN A 15 40.33 41.03 -33.71
CA ASN A 15 40.61 39.88 -32.84
C ASN A 15 39.27 39.41 -32.23
N LEU A 16 38.51 38.66 -33.02
CA LEU A 16 37.40 37.89 -32.50
C LEU A 16 38.01 36.73 -31.72
N VAL A 17 38.20 36.94 -30.42
CA VAL A 17 38.35 35.83 -29.47
C VAL A 17 37.02 35.08 -29.55
N SER A 18 37.00 34.04 -30.38
CA SER A 18 35.91 33.08 -30.34
C SER A 18 35.83 32.60 -28.91
N ALA A 19 34.82 33.07 -28.17
CA ALA A 19 34.47 32.51 -26.87
C ALA A 19 34.00 31.09 -27.17
N ARG A 20 34.96 30.17 -27.28
CA ARG A 20 34.72 28.75 -27.41
C ARG A 20 34.00 28.39 -26.13
N THR A 21 32.68 28.28 -26.20
CA THR A 21 31.87 27.70 -25.14
C THR A 21 32.40 26.30 -24.98
N GLN A 22 33.32 26.14 -24.06
CA GLN A 22 33.93 24.87 -23.74
C GLN A 22 32.83 24.12 -23.03
N THR A 23 32.00 23.42 -23.81
CA THR A 23 31.01 22.50 -23.29
C THR A 23 31.81 21.56 -22.40
N ARG A 24 31.71 21.74 -21.09
CA ARG A 24 32.26 20.82 -20.10
C ARG A 24 31.43 19.55 -20.24
N THR A 25 31.72 18.79 -21.29
CA THR A 25 31.23 17.44 -21.43
C THR A 25 31.87 16.66 -20.30
N LEU A 26 31.03 16.04 -19.48
CA LEU A 26 31.46 15.09 -18.47
C LEU A 26 32.41 14.11 -19.17
N GLY A 27 33.67 14.06 -18.73
CA GLY A 27 34.65 13.16 -19.31
C GLY A 27 34.21 11.70 -19.18
N PRO A 28 34.78 10.76 -19.95
CA PRO A 28 34.39 9.35 -19.94
C PRO A 28 34.31 8.76 -18.53
N ILE A 29 35.27 9.15 -17.67
CA ILE A 29 35.35 8.74 -16.26
C ILE A 29 34.15 9.27 -15.46
N SER A 30 33.79 10.54 -15.64
CA SER A 30 32.65 11.15 -14.95
C SER A 30 31.33 10.50 -15.37
N ASN A 31 31.17 10.17 -16.67
CA ASN A 31 29.96 9.50 -17.14
C ASN A 31 29.81 8.10 -16.53
N THR A 32 30.90 7.32 -16.45
CA THR A 32 30.88 5.99 -15.82
C THR A 32 30.54 6.08 -14.33
N ILE A 33 31.12 7.04 -13.60
CA ILE A 33 30.79 7.25 -12.19
C ILE A 33 29.31 7.62 -12.03
N THR A 34 28.77 8.50 -12.88
CA THR A 34 27.35 8.85 -12.87
C THR A 34 26.47 7.63 -13.11
N LEU A 35 26.82 6.75 -14.07
CA LEU A 35 26.08 5.51 -14.32
C LEU A 35 26.11 4.54 -13.13
N ILE A 36 27.26 4.38 -12.47
CA ILE A 36 27.39 3.55 -11.27
C ILE A 36 26.52 4.10 -10.14
N VAL A 37 26.58 5.41 -9.89
CA VAL A 37 25.74 6.06 -8.87
C VAL A 37 24.26 5.88 -9.21
N LEU A 38 23.87 6.04 -10.47
CA LEU A 38 22.49 5.87 -10.91
C LEU A 38 22.00 4.42 -10.70
N ALA A 39 22.81 3.44 -11.05
CA ALA A 39 22.52 2.02 -10.81
C ALA A 39 22.38 1.72 -9.31
N CYS A 40 23.25 2.30 -8.48
CA CYS A 40 23.19 2.17 -7.03
C CYS A 40 21.90 2.77 -6.45
N LEU A 41 21.54 3.99 -6.89
CA LEU A 41 20.30 4.65 -6.49
C LEU A 41 19.06 3.83 -6.89
N LEU A 42 19.03 3.28 -8.10
CA LEU A 42 17.96 2.39 -8.54
C LEU A 42 17.88 1.12 -7.69
N GLY A 43 19.03 0.52 -7.34
CA GLY A 43 19.10 -0.64 -6.45
C GLY A 43 18.58 -0.35 -5.04
N LEU A 44 18.95 0.81 -4.46
CA LEU A 44 18.46 1.25 -3.15
C LEU A 44 16.95 1.54 -3.16
N LEU A 45 16.45 2.14 -4.24
CA LEU A 45 15.02 2.43 -4.42
C LEU A 45 14.23 1.13 -4.54
N TYR A 46 14.74 0.16 -5.30
CA TYR A 46 14.16 -1.19 -5.41
C TYR A 46 14.11 -1.89 -4.05
N LEU A 47 15.22 -1.86 -3.29
CA LEU A 47 15.26 -2.44 -1.95
C LEU A 47 14.25 -1.76 -1.02
N THR A 48 14.10 -0.44 -1.11
CA THR A 48 13.12 0.31 -0.32
C THR A 48 11.68 -0.10 -0.66
N GLN A 49 11.35 -0.35 -1.93
CA GLN A 49 10.03 -0.85 -2.32
C GLN A 49 9.79 -2.25 -1.77
N VAL A 50 10.79 -3.13 -1.83
CA VAL A 50 10.72 -4.47 -1.25
C VAL A 50 10.55 -4.40 0.27
N THR A 51 11.33 -3.59 0.99
CA THR A 51 11.25 -3.45 2.46
C THR A 51 9.91 -2.87 2.90
N LYS A 52 9.40 -1.84 2.21
CA LYS A 52 8.09 -1.24 2.53
C LYS A 52 6.94 -2.19 2.21
N THR A 53 6.95 -2.89 1.08
CA THR A 53 5.89 -3.85 0.72
C THR A 53 5.85 -5.03 1.67
N ASN A 54 7.01 -5.53 2.12
CA ASN A 54 7.06 -6.59 3.13
C ASN A 54 6.50 -6.10 4.47
N ALA A 55 6.97 -4.96 5.00
CA ALA A 55 6.55 -4.47 6.32
C ALA A 55 5.07 -4.03 6.38
N TYR A 56 4.55 -3.38 5.33
CA TYR A 56 3.14 -2.98 5.27
C TYR A 56 2.23 -4.16 4.93
N GLY A 57 2.68 -5.10 4.09
CA GLY A 57 1.91 -6.30 3.74
C GLY A 57 1.63 -7.19 4.95
N TYR A 58 2.62 -7.44 5.82
CA TYR A 58 2.43 -8.23 7.04
C TYR A 58 1.52 -7.54 8.07
N GLN A 59 1.65 -6.22 8.22
CA GLN A 59 0.76 -5.47 9.12
C GLN A 59 -0.68 -5.46 8.62
N ILE A 60 -0.89 -5.28 7.31
CA ILE A 60 -2.25 -5.29 6.74
C ILE A 60 -2.89 -6.68 6.86
N ASN A 61 -2.17 -7.75 6.50
CA ASN A 61 -2.70 -9.11 6.64
C ASN A 61 -3.04 -9.46 8.09
N SER A 62 -2.17 -9.13 9.05
CA SER A 62 -2.45 -9.39 10.47
C SER A 62 -3.63 -8.57 11.01
N LEU A 63 -3.81 -7.33 10.55
CA LEU A 63 -4.98 -6.51 10.88
C LEU A 63 -6.26 -7.06 10.24
N GLN A 64 -6.20 -7.52 8.99
CA GLN A 64 -7.33 -8.12 8.28
C GLN A 64 -7.76 -9.44 8.95
N GLU A 65 -6.80 -10.26 9.37
CA GLU A 65 -7.06 -11.51 10.08
C GLU A 65 -7.70 -11.26 11.46
N LYS A 66 -7.16 -10.30 12.22
CA LYS A 66 -7.77 -9.86 13.49
C LYS A 66 -9.19 -9.32 13.27
N GLN A 67 -9.41 -8.49 12.25
CA GLN A 67 -10.73 -7.98 11.94
C GLN A 67 -11.72 -9.11 11.64
N SER A 68 -11.29 -10.12 10.86
CA SER A 68 -12.11 -11.29 10.55
C SER A 68 -12.44 -12.10 11.80
N GLN A 69 -11.47 -12.30 12.70
CA GLN A 69 -11.69 -13.00 13.97
C GLN A 69 -12.69 -12.24 14.87
N LEU A 70 -12.47 -10.93 15.07
CA LEU A 70 -13.37 -10.11 15.87
C LEU A 70 -14.80 -10.07 15.29
N LYS A 71 -14.93 -10.06 13.96
CA LYS A 71 -16.24 -10.09 13.31
C LYS A 71 -16.96 -11.42 13.58
N SER A 72 -16.26 -12.55 13.47
CA SER A 72 -16.82 -13.86 13.79
C SER A 72 -17.25 -13.95 15.25
N GLU A 73 -16.41 -13.47 16.18
CA GLU A 73 -16.71 -13.49 17.61
C GLU A 73 -17.92 -12.60 17.95
N HIS A 74 -18.04 -11.44 17.29
CA HIS A 74 -19.21 -10.58 17.43
C HIS A 74 -20.49 -11.28 16.94
N ASP A 75 -20.47 -11.89 15.76
CA ASP A 75 -21.62 -12.59 15.19
C ASP A 75 -22.04 -13.77 16.10
N ASP A 76 -21.08 -14.51 16.66
CA ASP A 76 -21.34 -15.59 17.63
C ASP A 76 -21.96 -15.07 18.94
N LEU A 77 -21.43 -13.96 19.48
CA LEU A 77 -21.97 -13.30 20.67
C LEU A 77 -23.39 -12.77 20.42
N GLU A 78 -23.65 -12.21 19.25
CA GLU A 78 -24.98 -11.72 18.87
C GLU A 78 -25.98 -12.88 18.86
N VAL A 79 -25.64 -14.01 18.23
CA VAL A 79 -26.47 -15.22 18.23
C VAL A 79 -26.69 -15.76 19.64
N ALA A 80 -25.65 -15.84 20.46
CA ALA A 80 -25.75 -16.30 21.84
C ALA A 80 -26.68 -15.38 22.67
N SER A 81 -26.57 -14.06 22.48
CA SER A 81 -27.43 -13.08 23.15
C SER A 81 -28.89 -13.24 22.73
N ALA A 82 -29.16 -13.44 21.43
CA ALA A 82 -30.51 -13.65 20.91
C ALA A 82 -31.12 -14.96 21.46
N ARG A 83 -30.32 -16.02 21.58
CA ARG A 83 -30.74 -17.28 22.22
C ARG A 83 -31.07 -17.09 23.69
N LEU A 84 -30.22 -16.39 24.45
CA LEU A 84 -30.47 -16.09 25.86
C LEU A 84 -31.73 -15.24 26.06
N GLN A 85 -31.94 -14.23 25.21
CA GLN A 85 -33.17 -13.44 25.23
C GLN A 85 -34.41 -14.28 24.91
N SER A 86 -34.32 -15.17 23.93
CA SER A 86 -35.42 -16.07 23.55
C SER A 86 -35.74 -17.02 24.70
N LEU A 87 -34.73 -17.59 25.35
CA LEU A 87 -34.90 -18.45 26.53
C LEU A 87 -35.54 -17.68 27.69
N SER A 88 -35.09 -16.46 27.96
CA SER A 88 -35.68 -15.57 28.97
C SER A 88 -37.15 -15.25 28.66
N ARG A 89 -37.51 -14.99 27.41
CA ARG A 89 -38.90 -14.79 26.98
C ARG A 89 -39.74 -16.05 27.20
N ILE A 90 -39.21 -17.23 26.86
CA ILE A 90 -39.90 -18.51 27.06
C ILE A 90 -40.13 -18.76 28.56
N GLN A 91 -39.12 -18.60 29.42
CA GLN A 91 -39.28 -18.78 30.86
C GLN A 91 -40.30 -17.82 31.48
N ASN A 92 -40.34 -16.58 30.99
CA ASN A 92 -41.28 -15.57 31.47
C ASN A 92 -42.66 -15.64 30.82
N SER A 93 -42.84 -16.50 29.81
CA SER A 93 -44.11 -16.68 29.10
C SER A 93 -45.19 -17.26 30.02
N PRO A 94 -46.45 -16.77 29.91
CA PRO A 94 -47.57 -17.33 30.66
C PRO A 94 -47.74 -18.84 30.41
N VAL A 95 -47.38 -19.33 29.22
CA VAL A 95 -47.45 -20.75 28.85
C VAL A 95 -46.48 -21.60 29.69
N ALA A 96 -45.25 -21.13 29.91
CA ALA A 96 -44.27 -21.83 30.75
C ALA A 96 -44.65 -21.78 32.23
N LYS A 97 -45.24 -20.67 32.70
CA LYS A 97 -45.76 -20.55 34.07
C LYS A 97 -46.98 -21.45 34.34
N SER A 98 -47.71 -21.84 33.30
CA SER A 98 -48.82 -22.81 33.40
C SER A 98 -48.38 -24.27 33.29
N LEU A 99 -47.09 -24.56 33.09
CA LEU A 99 -46.58 -25.94 33.10
C LEU A 99 -46.54 -26.44 34.54
N VAL A 100 -47.40 -27.41 34.86
CA VAL A 100 -47.38 -28.11 36.14
C VAL A 100 -46.30 -29.18 36.10
N SER A 101 -45.44 -29.22 37.14
CA SER A 101 -44.42 -30.26 37.31
C SER A 101 -45.10 -31.63 37.43
N VAL A 102 -45.06 -32.43 36.38
CA VAL A 102 -45.42 -33.84 36.44
C VAL A 102 -44.18 -34.63 36.84
N ALA A 103 -44.19 -35.18 38.05
CA ALA A 103 -43.17 -36.11 38.50
C ALA A 103 -43.09 -37.30 37.52
N PRO A 104 -41.90 -37.79 37.15
CA PRO A 104 -41.80 -38.97 36.32
C PRO A 104 -42.35 -40.15 37.11
N THR A 105 -43.54 -40.62 36.73
CA THR A 105 -44.06 -41.92 37.18
C THR A 105 -43.14 -42.99 36.62
N ALA A 106 -42.18 -43.43 37.44
CA ALA A 106 -41.48 -44.67 37.23
C ALA A 106 -42.52 -45.80 37.24
N THR A 107 -42.77 -46.43 36.08
CA THR A 107 -43.13 -47.86 35.97
C THR A 107 -43.29 -48.27 34.50
N ALA A 108 -42.35 -49.09 34.03
CA ALA A 108 -42.65 -50.24 33.20
C ALA A 108 -41.44 -51.19 33.28
N GLN A 109 -41.46 -52.09 34.28
CA GLN A 109 -40.70 -53.32 34.20
C GLN A 109 -41.38 -54.22 33.15
N ASN A 110 -40.64 -54.62 32.12
CA ASN A 110 -40.87 -55.83 31.36
C ASN A 110 -39.57 -56.63 31.37
#